data_AF-A0A1J3D8R2-F1
#
_entry.id   AF-A0A1J3D8R2-F1
#
_cell.length_a   1.000
_cell.length_b   1.000
_cell.length_c   1.000
_cell.angle_alpha   90.00
_cell.angle_beta   90.00
_cell.angle_gamma   90.00
#
_symmetry.space_group_name_H-M   'P 1'
#
loop_
_entity.id
_entity.type
_entity.pdbx_description
1 polymer ?
#
loop_
_entity_poly.entity_id
_entity_poly.type
_entity_poly.pdbx_seq_one_letter_code
_entity_poly.pdbx_strand_id
1 'polypeptide(L)'
;PELETMKERFAKLLLGEDMSGSGKGVCTAVTISNAITNLYATVFGQNLRLEPLETEKRAMWKREMNCLLSVCDYIVEFIPRCQSLSNGATVEVMESRPRADIYINLPALRKLDSMLMEAL
;
A
#
# COMPACT_ATOMS: atom_id res chain seq x y z
N PRO A 1 -1.25 10.83 -17.96
CA PRO A 1 -2.43 9.98 -17.65
C PRO A 1 -2.30 9.28 -16.29
N GLU A 2 -1.34 8.36 -16.08
CA GLU A 2 -1.22 7.58 -14.84
C GLU A 2 -0.96 8.43 -13.58
N LEU A 3 -0.09 9.44 -13.67
CA LEU A 3 0.19 10.35 -12.55
C LEU A 3 -1.06 11.13 -12.10
N GLU A 4 -1.89 11.56 -13.05
CA GLU A 4 -3.12 12.28 -12.73
C GLU A 4 -4.14 11.37 -12.05
N THR A 5 -4.26 10.11 -12.51
CA THR A 5 -5.11 9.11 -11.83
C THR A 5 -4.60 8.82 -10.42
N MET A 6 -3.27 8.76 -10.23
CA MET A 6 -2.66 8.58 -8.91
C MET A 6 -2.95 9.78 -7.99
N LYS A 7 -2.79 11.01 -8.48
CA LYS A 7 -3.12 12.24 -7.74
C LYS A 7 -4.59 12.26 -7.32
N GLU A 8 -5.50 11.96 -8.24
CA GLU A 8 -6.93 11.92 -7.96
C GLU A 8 -7.25 10.92 -6.85
N ARG A 9 -6.64 9.74 -6.88
CA ARG A 9 -6.83 8.73 -5.82
C ARG A 9 -6.31 9.19 -4.47
N PHE A 10 -5.07 9.65 -4.39
CA PHE A 10 -4.52 10.10 -3.12
C PHE A 10 -5.27 11.33 -2.57
N ALA A 11 -5.75 12.23 -3.44
CA ALA A 11 -6.63 13.32 -3.02
C ALA A 11 -7.93 12.79 -2.38
N LYS A 12 -8.59 11.79 -2.99
CA LYS A 12 -9.78 11.15 -2.40
C LYS A 12 -9.47 10.44 -1.07
N LEU A 13 -8.31 9.80 -0.95
CA LEU A 13 -7.89 9.19 0.31
C LEU A 13 -7.71 10.22 1.42
N LEU A 14 -7.13 11.39 1.11
CA LEU A 14 -6.92 12.48 2.07
C LEU A 14 -8.21 13.17 2.50
N LEU A 15 -9.25 13.16 1.65
CA LEU A 15 -10.57 13.65 2.01
C LEU A 15 -11.33 12.73 2.97
N GLY A 16 -10.84 11.51 3.21
CA GLY A 16 -11.45 10.59 4.17
C GLY A 16 -12.88 10.20 3.81
N GLU A 17 -13.19 10.06 2.51
CA GLU A 17 -14.55 9.83 1.97
C GLU A 17 -15.52 11.01 2.09
N ASP A 18 -15.11 12.13 2.72
CA ASP A 18 -15.87 13.37 2.75
C ASP A 18 -15.51 14.28 1.56
N MET A 19 -16.20 14.07 0.45
CA MET A 19 -16.00 14.83 -0.78
C MET A 19 -16.44 16.31 -0.68
N SER A 20 -17.09 16.73 0.42
CA SER A 20 -17.41 18.14 0.66
C SER A 20 -16.21 18.96 1.16
N GLY A 21 -15.16 18.28 1.64
CA GLY A 21 -14.00 18.93 2.25
C GLY A 21 -14.24 19.44 3.68
N SER A 22 -15.34 19.06 4.33
CA SER A 22 -15.68 19.51 5.70
C SER A 22 -14.85 18.85 6.80
N GLY A 23 -14.04 17.84 6.46
CA GLY A 23 -13.19 17.11 7.39
C GLY A 23 -13.96 16.18 8.33
N LYS A 24 -15.22 15.86 8.02
CA LYS A 24 -16.08 14.96 8.81
C LYS A 24 -16.03 13.51 8.32
N GLY A 25 -15.03 13.19 7.50
CA GLY A 25 -14.80 11.87 6.96
C GLY A 25 -14.24 10.87 7.97
N VAL A 26 -13.85 9.71 7.47
CA VAL A 26 -13.18 8.65 8.24
C VAL A 26 -11.66 8.85 8.25
N CYS A 27 -10.97 8.18 9.16
CA CYS A 27 -9.51 8.26 9.23
C CYS A 27 -8.85 7.57 8.02
N THR A 28 -7.63 8.00 7.69
CA THR A 28 -6.88 7.50 6.52
C THR A 28 -6.71 5.97 6.51
N ALA A 29 -6.57 5.35 7.69
CA ALA A 29 -6.48 3.89 7.80
C ALA A 29 -7.74 3.20 7.26
N VAL A 30 -8.92 3.72 7.62
CA VAL A 30 -10.21 3.21 7.13
C VAL A 30 -10.36 3.51 5.63
N THR A 31 -10.00 4.72 5.19
CA THR A 31 -10.10 5.08 3.77
C THR A 31 -9.22 4.20 2.88
N ILE A 32 -8.00 3.85 3.31
CA ILE A 32 -7.13 2.91 2.59
C ILE A 32 -7.76 1.51 2.59
N SER A 33 -8.27 1.03 3.72
CA SER A 33 -8.95 -0.27 3.81
C SER A 33 -10.15 -0.37 2.87
N ASN A 34 -10.97 0.69 2.83
CA ASN A 34 -12.13 0.78 1.94
C ASN A 34 -11.68 0.84 0.48
N ALA A 35 -10.63 1.60 0.15
CA ALA A 35 -10.08 1.67 -1.20
C ALA A 35 -9.58 0.30 -1.70
N ILE A 36 -8.89 -0.48 -0.86
CA ILE A 36 -8.45 -1.85 -1.19
C ILE A 36 -9.66 -2.75 -1.46
N THR A 37 -10.68 -2.69 -0.59
CA THR A 37 -11.88 -3.53 -0.70
C THR A 37 -12.69 -3.18 -1.96
N ASN A 38 -12.84 -1.89 -2.26
CA ASN A 38 -13.53 -1.40 -3.46
C ASN A 38 -12.77 -1.74 -4.74
N LEU A 39 -11.43 -1.69 -4.71
CA LEU A 39 -10.59 -2.13 -5.83
C LEU A 39 -10.80 -3.63 -6.10
N TYR A 40 -10.79 -4.46 -5.05
CA TYR A 40 -11.09 -5.88 -5.17
C TYR A 40 -12.46 -6.12 -5.82
N ALA A 41 -13.51 -5.46 -5.33
CA ALA A 41 -14.85 -5.57 -5.89
C ALA A 41 -14.90 -5.15 -7.37
N THR A 42 -14.13 -4.12 -7.75
CA THR A 42 -14.06 -3.63 -9.14
C THR A 42 -13.33 -4.60 -10.06
N VAL A 43 -12.21 -5.18 -9.63
CA VAL A 43 -11.39 -6.08 -10.46
C VAL A 43 -12.01 -7.48 -10.55
N PHE A 44 -12.45 -8.05 -9.42
CA PHE A 44 -12.84 -9.45 -9.32
C PHE A 44 -14.34 -9.67 -9.16
N GLY A 45 -15.12 -8.64 -8.81
CA GLY A 45 -16.55 -8.79 -8.46
C GLY A 45 -17.44 -9.29 -9.60
N GLN A 46 -17.00 -9.16 -10.86
CA GLN A 46 -17.72 -9.67 -12.04
C GLN A 46 -17.16 -10.99 -12.59
N ASN A 47 -16.13 -11.56 -11.96
CA ASN A 47 -15.53 -12.82 -12.42
C ASN A 47 -16.35 -14.00 -11.88
N LEU A 48 -17.39 -14.36 -12.63
CA LEU A 48 -18.32 -15.43 -12.26
C LEU A 48 -17.89 -16.81 -12.80
N ARG A 49 -16.78 -16.86 -13.54
CA ARG A 49 -16.24 -18.08 -14.16
C ARG A 49 -14.77 -18.23 -13.80
N LEU A 50 -14.32 -19.48 -13.75
CA LEU A 50 -12.90 -19.83 -13.62
C LEU A 50 -12.24 -19.68 -14.99
N GLU A 51 -11.81 -18.45 -15.29
CA GLU A 51 -11.10 -18.11 -16.51
C GLU A 51 -10.02 -17.06 -16.21
N PRO A 52 -9.00 -16.94 -17.09
CA PRO A 52 -7.93 -15.99 -16.87
C PRO A 52 -8.41 -14.56 -16.77
N LEU A 53 -7.83 -13.83 -15.81
CA LEU A 53 -8.15 -12.43 -15.65
C LEU A 53 -7.72 -11.64 -16.89
N GLU A 54 -8.62 -10.79 -17.40
CA GLU A 54 -8.30 -9.89 -18.51
C GLU A 54 -7.00 -9.11 -18.21
N THR A 55 -6.13 -9.01 -19.22
CA THR A 55 -4.80 -8.40 -19.07
C THR A 55 -4.88 -6.97 -18.54
N GLU A 56 -5.93 -6.23 -18.92
CA GLU A 56 -6.19 -4.88 -18.44
C GLU A 56 -6.55 -4.84 -16.95
N LYS A 57 -7.46 -5.72 -16.49
CA LYS A 57 -7.82 -5.86 -15.07
C LYS A 57 -6.63 -6.28 -14.22
N ARG A 58 -5.79 -7.20 -14.74
CA ARG A 58 -4.53 -7.62 -14.10
C ARG A 58 -3.54 -6.46 -13.95
N ALA A 59 -3.37 -5.67 -15.00
CA ALA A 59 -2.52 -4.48 -14.96
C ALA A 59 -3.07 -3.41 -14.01
N MET A 60 -4.40 -3.20 -13.99
CA MET A 60 -5.07 -2.29 -13.08
C MET A 60 -4.87 -2.72 -11.63
N TRP A 61 -5.16 -3.98 -11.29
CA TRP A 61 -4.94 -4.52 -9.94
C TRP A 61 -3.52 -4.26 -9.45
N LYS A 62 -2.52 -4.64 -10.25
CA LYS A 62 -1.11 -4.48 -9.89
C LYS A 62 -0.74 -3.01 -9.68
N ARG A 63 -1.16 -2.11 -10.60
CA ARG A 63 -0.87 -0.67 -10.50
C ARG A 63 -1.50 -0.09 -9.24
N GLU A 64 -2.79 -0.36 -9.01
CA GLU A 64 -3.54 0.25 -7.93
C GLU A 64 -3.19 -0.28 -6.55
N MET A 65 -2.98 -1.59 -6.45
CA MET A 65 -2.55 -2.18 -5.20
C MET A 65 -1.16 -1.69 -4.81
N ASN A 66 -0.25 -1.49 -5.77
CA ASN A 66 1.05 -0.89 -5.51
C ASN A 66 0.94 0.55 -4.98
N CYS A 67 0.05 1.37 -5.54
CA CYS A 67 -0.22 2.73 -5.02
C CYS A 67 -0.72 2.68 -3.57
N LEU A 68 -1.73 1.86 -3.28
CA LEU A 68 -2.33 1.77 -1.95
C LEU A 68 -1.36 1.23 -0.89
N LEU A 69 -0.50 0.28 -1.27
CA LEU A 69 0.49 -0.33 -0.38
C LEU A 69 1.75 0.53 -0.19
N SER A 70 1.97 1.57 -0.98
CA SER A 70 3.16 2.44 -0.87
C SER A 70 3.29 3.09 0.50
N VAL A 71 2.18 3.31 1.22
CA VAL A 71 2.19 3.85 2.59
C VAL A 71 3.01 2.98 3.55
N CYS A 72 3.02 1.66 3.34
CA CYS A 72 3.70 0.72 4.21
C CYS A 72 5.22 0.89 4.20
N ASP A 73 5.79 1.40 3.10
CA ASP A 73 7.23 1.65 2.98
C ASP A 73 7.70 2.78 3.91
N TYR A 74 6.77 3.62 4.36
CA TYR A 74 7.04 4.75 5.26
C TYR A 74 6.64 4.49 6.72
N ILE A 75 6.07 3.32 7.03
CA ILE A 75 5.72 2.94 8.40
C ILE A 75 6.93 2.24 9.04
N VAL A 76 7.66 3.00 9.86
CA VAL A 76 8.93 2.57 10.46
C VAL A 76 8.90 2.58 11.98
N GLU A 77 9.74 1.74 12.57
CA GLU A 77 10.16 1.81 13.95
C GLU A 77 11.53 2.51 14.02
N PHE A 78 11.70 3.38 15.01
CA PHE A 78 12.99 3.98 15.31
C PHE A 78 13.69 3.17 16.40
N ILE A 79 14.90 2.70 16.11
CA ILE A 79 15.71 1.94 17.04
C ILE A 79 17.04 2.65 17.30
N PRO A 80 17.54 2.66 18.56
CA PRO A 80 18.85 3.20 18.86
C PRO A 80 19.94 2.28 18.29
N ARG A 81 20.99 2.88 17.74
CA ARG A 81 22.17 2.17 17.20
C ARG A 81 23.44 2.94 17.49
N CYS A 82 24.48 2.23 17.92
CA CYS A 82 25.83 2.78 17.98
C CYS A 82 26.50 2.69 16.61
N GLN A 83 26.99 3.82 16.10
CA GLN A 83 27.75 3.91 14.86
C GLN A 83 29.16 4.42 15.13
N SER A 84 30.17 3.73 14.60
CA SER A 84 31.55 4.17 14.63
C SER A 84 31.84 5.09 13.44
N LEU A 85 32.33 6.29 13.73
CA LEU A 85 32.77 7.26 12.75
C LEU A 85 34.19 6.94 12.26
N SER A 86 34.56 7.48 11.09
CA SER A 86 35.88 7.26 10.48
C SER A 86 37.05 7.77 11.33
N ASN A 87 36.79 8.69 12.27
CA ASN A 87 37.75 9.20 13.25
C ASN A 87 37.87 8.33 14.52
N GLY A 88 37.19 7.17 14.57
CA GLY A 88 37.21 6.26 15.71
C GLY A 88 36.24 6.61 16.84
N ALA A 89 35.51 7.72 16.75
CA ALA A 89 34.48 8.07 17.73
C ALA A 89 33.22 7.22 17.55
N THR A 90 32.58 6.81 18.64
CA THR A 90 31.29 6.12 18.62
C THR A 90 30.17 7.12 18.94
N VAL A 91 29.13 7.14 18.12
CA VAL A 91 27.95 8.00 18.32
C VAL A 91 26.70 7.13 18.35
N GLU A 92 25.77 7.46 19.24
CA GLU A 92 24.44 6.87 19.24
C GLU A 92 23.54 7.63 18.25
N VAL A 93 22.97 6.91 17.31
CA VAL A 93 22.06 7.41 16.28
C VAL A 93 20.76 6.64 16.32
N MET A 94 19.67 7.29 15.89
CA MET A 94 18.40 6.62 15.68
C MET A 94 18.35 6.11 14.23
N GLU A 95 18.12 4.83 14.07
CA GLU A 95 17.95 4.19 12.77
C GLU A 95 16.47 3.86 12.53
N SER A 96 15.98 4.13 11.34
CA SER A 96 14.64 3.75 10.90
C SER A 96 14.67 2.37 10.26
N ARG A 97 13.81 1.47 10.70
CA ARG A 97 13.55 0.19 10.03
C ARG A 97 12.05 0.00 9.79
N PRO A 98 11.62 -0.72 8.75
CA PRO A 98 10.19 -1.04 8.58
C PRO A 98 9.61 -1.70 9.84
N ARG A 99 8.37 -1.36 10.18
CA ARG A 99 7.67 -1.94 11.34
C ARG A 99 7.59 -3.46 11.21
N ALA A 100 7.81 -4.18 12.32
CA ALA A 100 8.08 -5.63 12.27
C ALA A 100 6.95 -6.46 11.64
N ASP A 101 5.70 -6.11 11.92
CA ASP A 101 4.52 -6.75 11.33
C ASP A 101 4.43 -6.55 9.81
N ILE A 102 4.71 -5.34 9.32
CA ILE A 102 4.71 -5.02 7.90
C ILE A 102 5.86 -5.74 7.20
N TYR A 103 7.05 -5.70 7.79
CA TYR A 103 8.25 -6.33 7.24
C TYR A 103 8.06 -7.83 6.97
N ILE A 104 7.37 -8.53 7.86
CA ILE A 104 7.11 -9.97 7.73
C ILE A 104 5.89 -10.24 6.83
N ASN A 105 4.76 -9.56 7.09
CA ASN A 105 3.49 -9.94 6.49
C ASN A 105 3.30 -9.41 5.07
N LEU A 106 3.78 -8.20 4.77
CA LEU A 106 3.56 -7.58 3.47
C LEU A 106 4.18 -8.38 2.31
N PRO A 107 5.44 -8.88 2.40
CA PRO A 107 6.01 -9.74 1.37
C PRO A 107 5.26 -11.07 1.21
N ALA A 108 4.79 -11.66 2.32
CA ALA A 108 4.03 -12.92 2.29
C ALA A 108 2.69 -12.74 1.56
N LEU A 109 1.96 -11.65 1.86
CA LEU A 109 0.70 -11.32 1.19
C LEU A 109 0.90 -11.03 -0.31
N ARG A 110 1.96 -10.31 -0.69
CA ARG A 110 2.29 -10.08 -2.12
C ARG A 110 2.63 -11.37 -2.87
N LYS A 111 3.23 -12.34 -2.18
CA LYS A 111 3.49 -13.66 -2.75
C LYS A 111 2.19 -14.42 -2.99
N LEU A 112 1.27 -14.41 -2.03
CA LEU A 112 -0.05 -15.03 -2.19
C LEU A 112 -0.85 -14.39 -3.33
N ASP A 113 -0.83 -13.05 -3.40
CA ASP A 113 -1.45 -12.31 -4.51
C ASP A 113 -0.87 -12.74 -5.86
N SER A 114 0.46 -12.84 -5.98
CA SER A 114 1.11 -13.28 -7.23
C SER A 114 0.70 -14.71 -7.62
N MET A 115 0.63 -15.63 -6.64
CA MET A 115 0.19 -17.00 -6.87
C MET A 115 -1.27 -17.07 -7.35
N LEU A 116 -2.16 -16.28 -6.75
CA LEU A 116 -3.57 -16.21 -7.17
C LEU A 116 -3.70 -15.63 -8.58
N MET A 117 -2.91 -14.60 -8.90
CA MET A 117 -2.90 -13.97 -10.22
C MET A 117 -2.27 -14.83 -11.31
N GLU A 118 -1.53 -15.88 -10.96
CA GLU A 118 -1.00 -16.90 -11.89
C GLU A 118 -1.96 -18.07 -12.08
N ALA A 119 -2.75 -18.40 -11.05
CA ALA A 119 -3.74 -19.46 -11.09
C ALA A 119 -5.03 -19.06 -11.81
N LEU A 120 -5.35 -17.75 -11.80
CA LEU A 120 -6.44 -17.13 -12.57
C LEU A 120 -5.89 -16.69 -13.94
#